data_AF-A0A1R1XW50-F1
#
_entry.id   AF-A0A1R1XW50-F1
#
_cell.length_a   1.000
_cell.length_b   1.000
_cell.length_c   1.000
_cell.angle_alpha   90.00
_cell.angle_beta   90.00
_cell.angle_gamma   90.00
#
_symmetry.space_group_name_H-M   'P 1'
#
loop_
_entity.id
_entity.type
_entity.pdbx_description
1 polymer ?
#
loop_
_entity_poly.entity_id
_entity_poly.type
_entity_poly.pdbx_seq_one_letter_code
_entity_poly.pdbx_strand_id
1 'polypeptide(L)'
;MLNNSIKKAFSLSKYAVNSKYSLRCISAWANVPMGPPDPILGVVEAFKKDSDPKKANLSVGAFRDDKGKPYVLSCVRKAEEIILSERLDKEYSTIAGFEPFNQASIKFAYGENSKPLLENRIAVAQSLSGTGALRVAAAYIERFMGPSTTVLVPKP
;
A
#
# COMPACT_ATOMS: atom_id res chain seq x y z
N MET A 1 -65.63 50.97 23.93
CA MET A 1 -64.93 49.68 23.76
C MET A 1 -63.80 49.89 22.75
N LEU A 2 -62.63 49.27 22.97
CA LEU A 2 -61.31 49.77 22.59
C LEU A 2 -61.10 50.10 21.10
N ASN A 3 -60.35 51.19 20.91
CA ASN A 3 -60.16 51.93 19.67
C ASN A 3 -58.86 51.52 18.96
N ASN A 4 -58.90 51.52 17.63
CA ASN A 4 -57.75 51.45 16.74
C ASN A 4 -56.78 52.61 16.97
N SER A 5 -55.64 52.36 17.59
CA SER A 5 -54.40 53.16 17.53
C SER A 5 -53.35 52.32 18.24
N ILE A 6 -52.46 51.62 17.53
CA ILE A 6 -51.19 52.18 17.08
C ILE A 6 -50.78 51.45 15.79
N LYS A 7 -51.01 52.09 14.65
CA LYS A 7 -50.14 51.92 13.48
C LYS A 7 -48.91 52.82 13.68
N LYS A 8 -47.78 52.37 13.13
CA LYS A 8 -46.51 53.10 12.92
C LYS A 8 -45.56 53.20 14.12
N ALA A 9 -44.67 52.22 14.21
CA ALA A 9 -43.25 52.52 14.30
C ALA A 9 -42.53 51.70 13.22
N PHE A 10 -42.16 52.39 12.13
CA PHE A 10 -41.01 52.12 11.25
C PHE A 10 -40.85 50.66 10.74
N SER A 11 -41.35 50.25 9.57
CA SER A 11 -40.87 50.66 8.25
C SER A 11 -39.43 51.22 8.28
N LEU A 12 -38.44 50.35 8.21
CA LEU A 12 -37.21 50.47 7.40
C LEU A 12 -36.25 49.33 7.76
N SER A 13 -36.25 48.27 6.95
CA SER A 13 -35.03 47.61 6.49
C SER A 13 -35.41 46.60 5.41
N LYS A 14 -35.65 47.14 4.20
CA LYS A 14 -35.28 46.42 2.97
C LYS A 14 -33.78 46.10 3.10
N TYR A 15 -33.34 44.92 2.67
CA TYR A 15 -31.98 44.38 2.78
C TYR A 15 -31.66 43.56 4.05
N ALA A 16 -32.34 42.42 4.22
CA ALA A 16 -31.72 41.26 4.86
C ALA A 16 -31.56 40.19 3.77
N VAL A 17 -30.30 39.96 3.41
CA VAL A 17 -29.85 39.06 2.34
C VAL A 17 -30.43 37.67 2.56
N ASN A 18 -31.20 37.20 1.58
CA ASN A 18 -31.59 35.80 1.41
C ASN A 18 -30.32 34.97 1.13
N SER A 19 -29.58 34.63 2.17
CA SER A 19 -28.49 33.67 2.10
C SER A 19 -28.47 32.85 3.37
N LYS A 20 -29.42 31.93 3.47
CA LYS A 20 -29.16 30.69 4.20
C LYS A 20 -28.62 29.70 3.18
N TYR A 21 -27.33 29.88 2.94
CA TYR A 21 -26.42 29.00 2.25
C TYR A 21 -26.96 27.58 2.16
N SER A 22 -27.20 27.13 0.93
CA SER A 22 -27.29 25.72 0.61
C SER A 22 -26.02 25.07 1.13
N LEU A 23 -26.10 24.41 2.29
CA LEU A 23 -25.08 23.46 2.72
C LEU A 23 -25.27 22.22 1.84
N ARG A 24 -24.88 22.35 0.57
CA ARG A 24 -24.50 21.21 -0.24
C ARG A 24 -23.21 20.66 0.40
N CYS A 25 -23.36 19.75 1.35
CA CYS A 25 -22.29 18.82 1.67
C CYS A 25 -22.09 17.92 0.45
N ILE A 26 -21.44 18.45 -0.60
CA ILE A 26 -20.86 17.63 -1.66
C ILE A 26 -19.66 16.99 -0.99
N SER A 27 -19.88 15.84 -0.38
CA SER A 27 -18.77 15.00 0.06
C SER A 27 -17.99 14.63 -1.19
N ALA A 28 -16.68 14.88 -1.19
CA ALA A 28 -15.77 14.42 -2.25
C ALA A 28 -15.87 12.89 -2.47
N TRP A 29 -16.40 12.17 -1.48
CA TRP A 29 -16.56 10.72 -1.46
C TRP A 29 -17.97 10.24 -1.90
N ALA A 30 -18.91 11.15 -2.15
CA ALA A 30 -20.33 10.81 -2.34
C ALA A 30 -20.59 9.81 -3.48
N ASN A 31 -19.72 9.80 -4.49
CA ASN A 31 -19.83 8.95 -5.67
C ASN A 31 -18.66 7.96 -5.80
N VAL A 32 -17.85 7.76 -4.76
CA VAL A 32 -16.75 6.82 -4.80
C VAL A 32 -17.32 5.41 -4.60
N PRO A 33 -17.30 4.53 -5.62
CA PRO A 33 -17.84 3.19 -5.49
C PRO A 33 -16.96 2.36 -4.57
N MET A 34 -17.56 1.38 -3.89
CA MET A 34 -16.80 0.38 -3.16
C MET A 34 -15.94 -0.43 -4.15
N GLY A 35 -14.65 -0.57 -3.85
CA GLY A 35 -13.76 -1.42 -4.63
C GLY A 35 -14.20 -2.89 -4.55
N PRO A 36 -13.86 -3.71 -5.56
CA PRO A 36 -14.17 -5.13 -5.50
C PRO A 36 -13.49 -5.78 -4.27
N PRO A 37 -14.16 -6.71 -3.58
CA PRO A 37 -13.57 -7.39 -2.44
C PRO A 37 -12.37 -8.23 -2.91
N ASP A 38 -11.27 -8.17 -2.16
CA ASP A 38 -10.11 -9.03 -2.39
C ASP A 38 -10.48 -10.48 -2.02
N PRO A 39 -10.42 -11.44 -2.96
CA PRO A 39 -10.84 -12.82 -2.72
C PRO A 39 -10.07 -13.51 -1.60
N ILE A 40 -8.83 -13.12 -1.33
CA ILE A 40 -7.96 -13.74 -0.31
C ILE A 40 -8.23 -13.12 1.06
N LEU A 41 -8.41 -11.79 1.14
CA LEU A 41 -8.65 -11.11 2.42
C LEU A 41 -9.97 -11.54 3.05
N GLY A 42 -11.01 -11.77 2.26
CA GLY A 42 -12.31 -12.26 2.76
C GLY A 42 -12.19 -13.61 3.49
N VAL A 43 -11.35 -14.52 2.98
CA VAL A 43 -11.12 -15.84 3.59
C VAL A 43 -10.38 -15.71 4.92
N VAL A 44 -9.40 -14.80 5.02
CA VAL A 44 -8.69 -14.54 6.28
C VAL A 44 -9.64 -13.98 7.35
N GLU A 45 -10.55 -13.08 6.96
CA GLU A 45 -11.54 -12.52 7.89
C GLU A 45 -12.53 -13.59 8.38
N ALA A 46 -13.05 -14.43 7.47
CA ALA A 46 -13.89 -15.56 7.82
C ALA A 46 -13.17 -16.52 8.78
N PHE A 47 -11.90 -16.87 8.49
CA PHE A 47 -11.08 -17.70 9.37
C PHE A 47 -10.89 -17.08 10.76
N LYS A 48 -10.75 -15.74 10.86
CA LYS A 48 -10.63 -15.06 12.17
C LYS A 48 -11.94 -15.14 12.97
N LYS A 49 -13.09 -15.02 12.31
CA LYS A 49 -14.43 -15.06 12.93
C LYS A 49 -14.86 -16.47 13.34
N ASP A 50 -14.31 -17.50 12.71
CA ASP A 50 -14.59 -18.89 13.03
C ASP A 50 -14.12 -19.23 14.46
N SER A 51 -15.01 -19.79 15.28
CA SER A 51 -14.73 -20.20 16.67
C SER A 51 -14.33 -21.66 16.81
N ASP A 52 -14.36 -22.46 15.73
CA ASP A 52 -13.97 -23.87 15.78
C ASP A 52 -12.48 -24.00 16.16
N PRO A 53 -12.15 -24.72 17.25
CA PRO A 53 -10.76 -24.94 17.66
C PRO A 53 -9.93 -25.75 16.65
N LYS A 54 -10.57 -26.42 15.68
CA LYS A 54 -9.92 -27.20 14.62
C LYS A 54 -9.78 -26.46 13.29
N LYS A 55 -10.13 -25.17 13.23
CA LYS A 55 -10.02 -24.37 12.02
C LYS A 55 -8.58 -24.35 11.49
N ALA A 56 -8.43 -24.45 10.16
CA ALA A 56 -7.14 -24.36 9.48
C ALA A 56 -7.19 -23.25 8.42
N ASN A 57 -6.13 -22.44 8.34
CA ASN A 57 -6.01 -21.40 7.32
C ASN A 57 -5.04 -21.85 6.23
N LEU A 58 -5.58 -22.11 5.04
CA LEU A 58 -4.83 -22.50 3.84
C LEU A 58 -4.86 -21.42 2.75
N SER A 59 -5.37 -20.22 3.05
CA SER A 59 -5.60 -19.19 2.04
C SER A 59 -4.38 -18.31 1.77
N VAL A 60 -3.57 -18.04 2.79
CA VAL A 60 -2.39 -17.17 2.67
C VAL A 60 -1.14 -18.05 2.63
N GLY A 61 -0.31 -17.86 1.60
CA GLY A 61 1.01 -18.48 1.47
C GLY A 61 2.06 -17.94 2.46
N ALA A 62 1.68 -17.72 3.71
CA ALA A 62 2.58 -17.28 4.77
C ALA A 62 3.02 -18.50 5.58
N PHE A 63 4.34 -18.70 5.68
CA PHE A 63 4.90 -19.84 6.40
C PHE A 63 4.50 -19.84 7.89
N ARG A 64 4.25 -21.05 8.42
CA ARG A 64 3.82 -21.31 9.79
C ARG A 64 4.65 -22.44 10.38
N ASP A 65 4.81 -22.42 11.70
CA ASP A 65 5.40 -23.54 12.44
C ASP A 65 4.39 -24.71 12.63
N ASP A 66 4.84 -25.78 13.27
CA ASP A 66 4.02 -26.97 13.56
C ASP A 66 2.80 -26.69 14.46
N LYS A 67 2.75 -25.51 15.09
CA LYS A 67 1.64 -25.03 15.92
C LYS A 67 0.74 -24.04 15.18
N GLY A 68 0.93 -23.86 13.86
CA GLY A 68 0.17 -22.95 13.03
C GLY A 68 0.47 -21.46 13.28
N LYS A 69 1.56 -21.12 13.97
CA LYS A 69 1.94 -19.74 14.29
C LYS A 69 2.91 -19.14 13.28
N PRO A 70 2.96 -17.81 13.10
CA PRO A 70 3.98 -17.16 12.29
C PRO A 70 5.38 -17.54 12.77
N TYR A 71 6.23 -17.96 11.83
CA TYR A 71 7.59 -18.39 12.14
C TYR A 71 8.61 -17.38 11.62
N VAL A 72 9.45 -16.88 12.53
CA VAL A 72 10.58 -15.99 12.20
C VAL A 72 11.85 -16.83 12.22
N LEU A 73 12.57 -16.83 11.10
CA LEU A 73 13.81 -17.60 10.93
C LEU A 73 14.86 -17.20 11.98
N SER A 74 15.62 -18.18 12.48
CA SER A 74 16.68 -17.94 13.46
C SER A 74 17.78 -17.01 12.94
N CYS A 75 18.10 -17.07 11.63
CA CYS A 75 19.03 -16.14 11.00
C CYS A 75 18.52 -14.70 10.97
N VAL A 76 17.20 -14.49 10.80
CA VAL A 76 16.59 -13.16 10.81
C VAL A 76 16.66 -12.57 12.22
N ARG A 77 16.35 -13.35 13.26
CA ARG A 77 16.48 -12.89 14.66
C ARG A 77 17.90 -12.45 15.00
N LYS A 78 18.91 -13.23 14.58
CA LYS A 78 20.32 -12.86 14.76
C LYS A 78 20.68 -11.56 14.02
N ALA A 79 20.17 -11.38 12.79
CA ALA A 79 20.40 -10.15 12.04
C ALA A 79 19.76 -8.93 12.73
N GLU A 80 18.55 -9.06 13.29
CA GLU A 80 17.89 -8.02 14.08
C GLU A 80 18.73 -7.62 15.31
N GLU A 81 19.27 -8.60 16.05
CA GLU A 81 20.16 -8.37 17.19
C GLU A 81 21.42 -7.59 16.79
N ILE A 82 22.05 -7.97 15.66
CA ILE A 82 23.24 -7.29 15.12
C ILE A 82 22.90 -5.83 14.78
N ILE A 83 21.86 -5.60 13.97
CA ILE A 83 21.45 -4.26 13.53
C ILE A 83 21.14 -3.35 14.73
N LEU A 84 20.46 -3.88 15.76
CA LEU A 84 20.17 -3.14 16.99
C LEU A 84 21.44 -2.79 17.77
N SER A 85 22.40 -3.71 17.83
CA SER A 85 23.67 -3.51 18.54
C SER A 85 24.58 -2.47 17.88
N GLU A 86 24.53 -2.36 16.55
CA GLU A 86 25.36 -1.44 15.76
C GLU A 86 24.92 0.03 15.87
N ARG A 87 23.69 0.30 16.35
CA ARG A 87 23.15 1.66 16.56
C ARG A 87 23.28 2.55 15.31
N LEU A 88 23.02 1.96 14.15
CA LEU A 88 23.06 2.66 12.86
C LEU A 88 22.11 3.88 12.85
N ASP A 89 22.47 4.89 12.07
CA ASP A 89 21.58 6.03 11.78
C ASP A 89 20.36 5.58 10.95
N LYS A 90 19.43 6.52 10.74
CA LYS A 90 18.19 6.29 9.98
C LYS A 90 18.04 7.30 8.85
N GLU A 91 19.17 7.72 8.28
CA GLU A 91 19.17 8.65 7.16
C GLU A 91 18.58 8.01 5.90
N TYR A 92 18.22 8.85 4.94
CA TYR A 92 17.74 8.38 3.66
C TYR A 92 18.80 7.53 2.95
N SER A 93 18.39 6.38 2.44
CA SER A 93 19.21 5.60 1.52
C SER A 93 19.29 6.29 0.14
N THR A 94 20.18 5.79 -0.72
CA THR A 94 20.26 6.28 -2.10
C THR A 94 19.01 5.89 -2.88
N ILE A 95 18.77 6.56 -4.03
CA ILE A 95 17.62 6.26 -4.90
C ILE A 95 17.63 4.79 -5.38
N ALA A 96 18.82 4.22 -5.62
CA ALA A 96 18.97 2.83 -6.03
C ALA A 96 18.89 1.85 -4.84
N GLY A 97 18.80 2.36 -3.61
CA GLY A 97 18.76 1.58 -2.37
C GLY A 97 20.10 1.44 -1.67
N PHE A 98 20.17 0.45 -0.79
CA PHE A 98 21.35 0.16 0.00
C PHE A 98 22.30 -0.77 -0.77
N GLU A 99 23.48 -0.26 -1.13
CA GLU A 99 24.42 -0.95 -2.02
C GLU A 99 24.82 -2.36 -1.55
N PRO A 100 25.16 -2.60 -0.26
CA PRO A 100 25.45 -3.96 0.21
C PRO A 100 24.27 -4.93 0.04
N PHE A 101 23.04 -4.45 0.23
CA PHE A 101 21.84 -5.25 -0.02
C PHE A 101 21.66 -5.58 -1.50
N ASN A 102 21.90 -4.60 -2.39
CA ASN A 102 21.85 -4.79 -3.83
C ASN A 102 22.86 -5.86 -4.29
N GLN A 103 24.11 -5.76 -3.85
CA GLN A 103 25.16 -6.71 -4.19
C GLN A 103 24.86 -8.12 -3.67
N ALA A 104 24.39 -8.25 -2.42
CA ALA A 104 23.96 -9.52 -1.87
C ALA A 104 22.77 -10.12 -2.66
N SER A 105 21.82 -9.28 -3.06
CA SER A 105 20.63 -9.70 -3.82
C SER A 105 20.98 -10.21 -5.21
N ILE A 106 21.89 -9.53 -5.93
CA ILE A 106 22.34 -9.98 -7.25
C ILE A 106 23.06 -11.33 -7.15
N LYS A 107 23.99 -11.47 -6.19
CA LYS A 107 24.71 -12.73 -5.96
C LYS A 107 23.76 -13.87 -5.63
N PHE A 108 22.77 -13.61 -4.77
CA PHE A 108 21.75 -14.60 -4.42
C PHE A 108 20.90 -15.02 -5.63
N ALA A 109 20.47 -14.05 -6.46
CA ALA A 109 19.58 -14.31 -7.58
C ALA A 109 20.27 -15.02 -8.77
N TYR A 110 21.50 -14.62 -9.10
CA TYR A 110 22.20 -15.12 -10.29
C TYR A 110 23.30 -16.15 -9.98
N GLY A 111 23.78 -16.21 -8.75
CA GLY A 111 24.97 -16.98 -8.36
C GLY A 111 26.27 -16.24 -8.64
N GLU A 112 27.26 -16.47 -7.78
CA GLU A 112 28.54 -15.74 -7.77
C GLU A 112 29.37 -15.92 -9.05
N ASN A 113 29.19 -17.04 -9.75
CA ASN A 113 29.95 -17.39 -10.97
C ASN A 113 29.16 -17.17 -12.27
N SER A 114 28.04 -16.43 -12.20
CA SER A 114 27.21 -16.21 -13.38
C SER A 114 27.87 -15.24 -14.36
N LYS A 115 27.82 -15.56 -15.66
CA LYS A 115 28.38 -14.69 -16.72
C LYS A 115 27.85 -13.25 -16.67
N PRO A 116 26.53 -12.99 -16.51
CA PRO A 116 26.03 -11.61 -16.45
C PRO A 116 26.60 -10.81 -15.29
N LEU A 117 26.89 -11.46 -14.15
CA LEU A 117 27.53 -10.81 -13.01
C LEU A 117 29.01 -10.52 -13.30
N LEU A 118 29.76 -11.52 -13.78
CA LEU A 118 31.20 -11.39 -14.08
C LEU A 118 31.47 -10.39 -15.22
N GLU A 119 30.54 -10.24 -16.15
CA GLU A 119 30.63 -9.30 -17.28
C GLU A 119 29.99 -7.93 -16.97
N ASN A 120 29.56 -7.69 -15.73
CA ASN A 120 28.92 -6.44 -15.28
C ASN A 120 27.71 -6.00 -16.13
N ARG A 121 26.82 -6.95 -16.46
CA ARG A 121 25.61 -6.73 -17.30
C ARG A 121 24.32 -6.59 -16.50
N ILE A 122 24.39 -6.48 -15.18
CA ILE A 122 23.22 -6.47 -14.29
C ILE A 122 23.01 -5.05 -13.76
N ALA A 123 21.82 -4.49 -14.03
CA ALA A 123 21.34 -3.29 -13.36
C ALA A 123 20.41 -3.69 -12.20
N VAL A 124 20.53 -3.01 -11.06
CA VAL A 124 19.77 -3.30 -9.84
C VAL A 124 19.29 -2.02 -9.18
N ALA A 125 18.08 -2.07 -8.63
CA ALA A 125 17.56 -1.07 -7.71
C ALA A 125 16.68 -1.76 -6.67
N GLN A 126 16.84 -1.40 -5.40
CA GLN A 126 16.00 -1.90 -4.32
C GLN A 126 14.55 -1.41 -4.49
N SER A 127 13.58 -2.29 -4.23
CA SER A 127 12.15 -1.98 -4.36
C SER A 127 11.34 -2.44 -3.15
N LEU A 128 10.06 -2.04 -3.11
CA LEU A 128 9.10 -2.49 -2.10
C LEU A 128 8.63 -3.92 -2.40
N SER A 129 9.46 -4.90 -2.02
CA SER A 129 9.21 -6.33 -2.27
C SER A 129 8.95 -6.63 -3.76
N GLY A 130 8.36 -7.79 -4.05
CA GLY A 130 8.08 -8.25 -5.41
C GLY A 130 7.06 -7.36 -6.14
N THR A 131 5.98 -6.94 -5.48
CA THR A 131 4.96 -6.07 -6.11
C THR A 131 5.53 -4.71 -6.50
N GLY A 132 6.37 -4.12 -5.65
CA GLY A 132 7.07 -2.89 -5.97
C GLY A 132 8.06 -3.06 -7.12
N ALA A 133 8.79 -4.19 -7.16
CA ALA A 133 9.68 -4.51 -8.28
C ALA A 133 8.91 -4.58 -9.61
N LEU A 134 7.79 -5.31 -9.63
CA LEU A 134 6.92 -5.42 -10.82
C LEU A 134 6.36 -4.07 -11.24
N ARG A 135 5.95 -3.22 -10.30
CA ARG A 135 5.44 -1.87 -10.60
C ARG A 135 6.49 -0.99 -11.27
N VAL A 136 7.73 -1.01 -10.77
CA VAL A 136 8.86 -0.25 -11.34
C VAL A 136 9.24 -0.81 -12.71
N ALA A 137 9.31 -2.13 -12.85
CA ALA A 137 9.59 -2.78 -14.13
C ALA A 137 8.53 -2.45 -15.19
N ALA A 138 7.24 -2.52 -14.83
CA ALA A 138 6.15 -2.15 -15.74
C ALA A 138 6.22 -0.67 -16.16
N ALA A 139 6.49 0.24 -15.23
CA ALA A 139 6.70 1.66 -15.56
C ALA A 139 7.91 1.87 -16.50
N TYR A 140 8.98 1.12 -16.28
CA TYR A 140 10.16 1.20 -17.13
C TYR A 140 9.83 0.73 -18.57
N ILE A 141 9.16 -0.42 -18.71
CA ILE A 141 8.74 -0.96 -20.00
C ILE A 141 7.82 0.03 -20.73
N GLU A 142 6.78 0.52 -20.06
CA GLU A 142 5.84 1.50 -20.62
C GLU A 142 6.57 2.75 -21.14
N ARG A 143 7.49 3.30 -20.33
CA ARG A 143 8.15 4.57 -20.62
C ARG A 143 9.26 4.48 -21.66
N PHE A 144 10.03 3.40 -21.67
CA PHE A 144 11.26 3.31 -22.45
C PHE A 144 11.21 2.29 -23.60
N MET A 145 10.33 1.29 -23.53
CA MET A 145 10.10 0.33 -24.62
C MET A 145 8.86 0.68 -25.45
N GLY A 146 7.93 1.45 -24.87
CA GLY A 146 6.78 2.03 -25.54
C GLY A 146 5.45 1.40 -25.13
N PRO A 147 4.34 2.15 -25.24
CA PRO A 147 3.02 1.76 -24.73
C PRO A 147 2.39 0.56 -25.46
N SER A 148 2.91 0.19 -26.63
CA SER A 148 2.47 -0.98 -27.41
C SER A 148 3.18 -2.28 -27.00
N THR A 149 4.07 -2.25 -26.00
CA THR A 149 4.78 -3.45 -25.55
C THR A 149 3.81 -4.44 -24.92
N THR A 150 3.67 -5.61 -25.55
CA THR A 150 2.79 -6.67 -25.05
C THR A 150 3.47 -7.44 -23.92
N VAL A 151 2.80 -7.56 -22.77
CA VAL A 151 3.26 -8.38 -21.63
C VAL A 151 2.50 -9.71 -21.62
N LEU A 152 3.22 -10.81 -21.78
CA LEU A 152 2.64 -12.16 -21.72
C LEU A 152 2.64 -12.68 -20.28
N VAL A 153 1.51 -13.22 -19.83
CA VAL A 153 1.35 -13.85 -18.52
C VAL A 153 0.94 -15.32 -18.69
N PRO A 154 1.41 -16.24 -17.85
CA PRO A 154 1.05 -17.64 -17.93
C PRO A 154 -0.45 -17.84 -17.70
N LYS A 155 -1.04 -18.84 -18.37
CA LYS A 155 -2.41 -19.29 -18.09
C LYS A 155 -2.35 -20.21 -16.86
N PRO A 156 -2.96 -19.82 -15.73
CA PRO A 156 -2.96 -20.62 -14.51
C PRO A 156 -3.77 -21.90 -14.66
#